data_AF-A0A379RWK6-F1
#
_entry.id   AF-A0A379RWK6-F1
#
_cell.length_a   1.000
_cell.length_b   1.000
_cell.length_c   1.000
_cell.angle_alpha   90.00
_cell.angle_beta   90.00
_cell.angle_gamma   90.00
#
_symmetry.space_group_name_H-M   'P 1'
#
loop_
_entity.id
_entity.type
_entity.pdbx_description
1 polymer ?
#
loop_
_entity_poly.entity_id
_entity_poly.type
_entity_poly.pdbx_seq_one_letter_code
_entity_poly.pdbx_strand_id
1 'polypeptide(L)'
;MKGSVDLVRRRLDMEAVVAPEISATVGVAAAFAVNPIVGAAVFAASKVLGPLWSKVSILRYRITGPVDAPQINEVLRQPRKESQQ
;
A
#
# COMPACT_ATOMS: atom_id res chain seq x y z
N MET A 1 -3.29 12.00 5.01
CA MET A 1 -3.68 11.79 6.43
C MET A 1 -4.85 12.71 6.74
N LYS A 2 -5.81 12.26 7.56
CA LYS A 2 -6.99 13.04 7.99
C LYS A 2 -7.33 12.68 9.44
N GLY A 3 -7.88 13.59 10.23
CA GLY A 3 -8.29 13.30 11.61
C GLY A 3 -8.10 14.47 12.57
N SER A 4 -8.13 14.18 13.86
CA SER A 4 -7.97 15.15 14.94
C SER A 4 -6.90 14.72 15.95
N VAL A 5 -6.31 15.73 16.58
CA VAL A 5 -5.32 15.58 17.65
C VAL A 5 -5.74 16.48 18.81
N ASP A 6 -5.89 15.88 19.99
CA ASP A 6 -6.09 16.62 21.23
C ASP A 6 -4.75 16.71 21.95
N LEU A 7 -4.08 17.86 21.86
CA LEU A 7 -2.76 18.08 22.45
C LEU A 7 -2.81 18.21 23.97
N VAL A 8 -3.92 18.74 24.51
CA VAL A 8 -4.10 18.91 25.96
C VAL A 8 -4.24 17.55 26.62
N ARG A 9 -5.05 16.66 26.02
CA ARG A 9 -5.25 15.28 26.52
C ARG A 9 -4.30 14.26 25.91
N ARG A 10 -3.37 14.71 25.05
CA ARG A 10 -2.39 13.89 24.33
C ARG A 10 -3.02 12.67 23.65
N ARG A 11 -4.10 12.89 22.89
CA ARG A 11 -4.87 11.84 22.19
C ARG A 11 -4.87 12.04 20.68
N LEU A 12 -4.84 10.93 19.96
CA LEU A 12 -4.90 10.85 18.50
C LEU A 12 -6.21 10.15 18.09
N ASP A 13 -6.82 10.63 17.01
CA ASP A 13 -7.79 9.89 16.20
C ASP A 13 -7.62 10.29 14.73
N MET A 14 -6.86 9.50 13.98
CA MET A 14 -6.48 9.83 12.61
C MET A 14 -6.55 8.62 11.68
N GLU A 15 -6.80 8.90 10.41
CA GLU A 15 -6.64 7.97 9.31
C GLU A 15 -5.40 8.29 8.47
N ALA A 16 -4.55 7.29 8.32
CA ALA A 16 -3.39 7.30 7.45
C ALA A 16 -3.66 6.42 6.22
N VAL A 17 -3.31 6.96 5.05
CA VAL A 17 -3.38 6.25 3.78
C VAL A 17 -1.95 5.96 3.37
N VAL A 18 -1.60 4.69 3.27
CA VAL A 18 -0.25 4.21 2.91
C VAL A 18 -0.33 3.56 1.55
N ALA A 19 0.44 4.07 0.59
CA ALA A 19 0.63 3.42 -0.70
C ALA A 19 1.98 2.69 -0.65
N PRO A 20 2.04 1.38 -0.35
CA PRO A 20 3.29 0.65 -0.48
C PRO A 20 3.72 0.63 -1.94
N GLU A 21 4.98 0.99 -2.16
CA GLU A 21 5.67 0.85 -3.43
C GLU A 21 5.93 -0.63 -3.69
N ILE A 22 5.13 -1.26 -4.56
CA ILE A 22 5.46 -2.59 -5.08
C ILE A 22 6.51 -2.40 -6.17
N SER A 23 7.77 -2.61 -5.81
CA SER A 23 8.86 -2.40 -6.76
C SER A 23 8.96 -3.53 -7.79
N ALA A 24 8.66 -3.19 -9.04
CA ALA A 24 8.92 -4.07 -10.18
C ALA A 24 10.42 -4.42 -10.33
N THR A 25 11.34 -3.58 -9.83
CA THR A 25 12.78 -3.82 -9.98
C THR A 25 13.25 -5.03 -9.17
N VAL A 26 12.64 -5.27 -7.99
CA VAL A 26 12.95 -6.44 -7.16
C VAL A 26 12.54 -7.73 -7.87
N GLY A 27 11.35 -7.75 -8.47
CA GLY A 27 10.84 -8.90 -9.23
C GLY A 27 11.68 -9.20 -10.48
N VAL A 28 12.08 -8.16 -11.23
CA VAL A 28 12.96 -8.30 -12.40
C VAL A 28 14.34 -8.83 -11.98
N ALA A 29 14.95 -8.29 -10.92
CA ALA A 29 16.26 -8.73 -10.46
C ALA A 29 16.26 -10.20 -10.02
N ALA A 30 15.22 -10.64 -9.30
CA ALA A 30 15.06 -12.03 -8.91
C ALA A 30 14.94 -12.96 -10.13
N ALA A 31 14.10 -12.61 -11.10
CA ALA A 31 13.96 -13.37 -12.34
C ALA A 31 15.26 -13.42 -13.16
N PHE A 32 15.99 -12.31 -13.22
CA PHE A 32 17.25 -12.19 -13.94
C PHE A 32 18.36 -13.02 -13.31
N ALA A 33 18.43 -13.07 -11.97
CA ALA A 33 19.38 -13.90 -11.24
C ALA A 33 19.16 -15.40 -11.48
N VAL A 34 17.91 -15.82 -11.68
CA VAL A 34 17.57 -17.21 -12.06
C VAL A 34 17.96 -17.45 -13.52
N ASN A 35 17.56 -16.56 -14.43
CA ASN A 35 17.89 -16.66 -15.84
C ASN A 35 17.80 -15.28 -16.54
N PRO A 36 18.86 -14.81 -17.23
CA PRO A 36 18.86 -13.52 -17.91
C PRO A 36 17.74 -13.33 -18.95
N ILE A 37 17.37 -14.37 -19.72
CA ILE A 37 16.31 -14.30 -20.73
C ILE A 37 14.95 -14.12 -20.04
N VAL A 38 14.72 -14.85 -18.94
CA VAL A 38 13.49 -14.71 -18.14
C VAL A 38 13.43 -13.32 -17.53
N GLY A 39 14.55 -12.82 -16.97
CA GLY A 39 14.63 -11.46 -16.44
C GLY A 39 14.33 -10.39 -17.49
N ALA A 40 14.84 -10.54 -18.72
CA ALA A 40 14.52 -9.63 -19.82
C ALA A 40 13.02 -9.64 -20.20
N ALA A 41 12.39 -10.82 -20.23
CA ALA A 41 10.97 -10.95 -20.50
C ALA A 41 10.11 -10.31 -19.39
N VAL A 42 10.45 -10.57 -18.11
CA VAL A 42 9.79 -9.95 -16.95
C VAL A 42 9.98 -8.44 -16.95
N PHE A 43 11.17 -7.95 -17.32
CA PHE A 43 11.42 -6.51 -17.46
C PHE A 43 10.52 -5.86 -18.52
N ALA A 44 10.44 -6.45 -19.71
CA ALA A 44 9.56 -5.95 -20.77
C ALA A 44 8.10 -5.95 -20.32
N ALA A 45 7.62 -7.05 -19.72
CA ALA A 45 6.28 -7.14 -19.16
C ALA A 45 6.04 -6.06 -18.09
N SER A 46 7.00 -5.82 -17.20
CA SER A 46 6.88 -4.80 -16.15
C SER A 46 6.76 -3.38 -16.70
N LYS A 47 7.40 -3.07 -17.84
CA LYS A 47 7.27 -1.77 -18.53
C LYS A 47 5.89 -1.58 -19.15
N VAL A 48 5.32 -2.64 -19.73
CA VAL A 48 3.97 -2.62 -20.32
C VAL A 48 2.90 -2.50 -19.22
N LEU A 49 3.07 -3.20 -18.10
CA LEU A 49 2.10 -3.25 -17.00
C LEU A 49 2.27 -2.12 -15.96
N GLY A 50 3.36 -1.37 -16.00
CA GLY A 50 3.68 -0.32 -15.04
C GLY A 50 2.56 0.70 -14.78
N PRO A 51 1.91 1.27 -15.81
CA PRO A 51 0.80 2.22 -15.62
C PRO A 51 -0.40 1.62 -14.88
N LEU A 52 -0.65 0.31 -15.03
CA LEU A 52 -1.80 -0.38 -14.45
C LEU A 52 -1.59 -0.70 -12.96
N TRP A 53 -0.36 -1.00 -12.53
CA TRP A 53 -0.07 -1.40 -11.15
C TRP A 53 -0.02 -0.23 -10.16
N SER A 54 0.27 0.99 -10.62
CA SER A 54 0.42 2.20 -9.78
C SER A 54 -0.78 2.59 -8.92
N LYS A 55 -1.95 1.99 -9.15
CA LYS A 55 -3.22 2.38 -8.51
C LYS A 55 -3.78 1.36 -7.51
N VAL A 56 -3.13 0.21 -7.32
CA VAL A 56 -3.81 -0.98 -6.75
C VAL A 56 -3.52 -1.22 -5.26
N SER A 57 -2.43 -0.67 -4.72
CA SER A 57 -2.04 -0.91 -3.32
C SER A 57 -2.23 0.34 -2.47
N ILE A 58 -3.45 0.60 -2.01
CA ILE A 58 -3.69 1.56 -0.93
C ILE A 58 -4.11 0.79 0.33
N LEU A 59 -3.38 0.99 1.42
CA LEU A 59 -3.72 0.52 2.76
C LEU A 59 -4.21 1.70 3.58
N ARG A 60 -5.26 1.50 4.37
CA ARG A 60 -5.81 2.50 5.26
C ARG A 60 -5.65 2.04 6.69
N TYR A 61 -5.02 2.87 7.50
CA TYR A 61 -4.84 2.63 8.93
C TYR A 61 -5.56 3.69 9.73
N ARG A 62 -6.17 3.29 10.83
CA ARG A 62 -6.69 4.19 11.85
C ARG A 62 -5.76 4.16 13.06
N ILE A 63 -5.28 5.33 13.43
CA ILE A 63 -4.36 5.59 14.54
C ILE A 63 -5.18 6.25 15.64
N THR A 64 -5.35 5.57 16.78
CA THR A 64 -6.13 6.08 17.92
C THR A 64 -5.37 5.98 19.22
N GLY A 65 -5.82 6.68 20.28
CA GLY A 65 -5.29 6.50 21.63
C GLY A 65 -4.23 7.55 22.03
N PRO A 66 -3.48 7.29 23.12
CA PRO A 66 -2.47 8.22 23.62
C PRO A 66 -1.32 8.44 22.63
N VAL A 67 -0.76 9.65 22.59
CA VAL A 67 0.36 10.01 21.68
C VAL A 67 1.62 9.15 21.94
N ASP A 68 1.85 8.77 23.20
CA ASP A 68 2.97 7.93 23.65
C ASP A 68 2.79 6.44 23.38
N ALA A 69 1.54 5.98 23.23
CA ALA A 69 1.21 4.58 22.96
C ALA A 69 0.01 4.47 22.00
N PRO A 70 0.16 4.90 20.73
CA PRO A 70 -0.93 4.88 19.77
C PRO A 70 -1.29 3.45 19.37
N GLN A 71 -2.58 3.20 19.23
CA GLN A 71 -3.16 1.96 18.69
C GLN A 71 -3.33 2.11 17.18
N ILE A 72 -2.72 1.22 16.41
CA ILE A 72 -2.75 1.24 14.94
C ILE A 72 -3.57 0.05 14.46
N ASN A 73 -4.71 0.32 13.85
CA ASN A 73 -5.61 -0.71 13.32
C ASN A 73 -5.75 -0.55 11.82
N GLU A 74 -5.65 -1.66 11.06
CA GLU A 74 -5.97 -1.63 9.64
C GLU A 74 -7.49 -1.52 9.45
N VAL A 75 -7.91 -0.52 8.66
CA VAL A 75 -9.32 -0.39 8.29
C VAL A 75 -9.57 -1.38 7.15
N LEU A 76 -10.09 -2.56 7.51
CA LEU A 76 -10.42 -3.66 6.59
C LEU A 76 -11.05 -3.10 5.30
N ARG A 77 -10.46 -3.48 4.15
CA ARG A 77 -11.06 -3.23 2.85
C ARG A 77 -12.43 -3.89 2.83
N GLN A 78 -13.50 -3.12 2.80
CA GLN A 78 -14.78 -3.67 2.36
C GLN A 78 -14.60 -4.04 0.89
N PRO A 79 -14.65 -5.33 0.50
CA PRO A 79 -14.67 -5.69 -0.90
C PRO A 79 -15.88 -4.99 -1.51
N ARG A 80 -15.65 -4.28 -2.62
CA ARG A 80 -16.73 -3.63 -3.37
C ARG A 80 -17.78 -4.69 -3.64
N LYS A 81 -18.98 -4.55 -3.06
CA LYS A 81 -20.15 -5.29 -3.52
C LYS A 81 -20.29 -4.97 -5.00
N GLU A 82 -20.11 -5.98 -5.83
CA GLU A 82 -20.33 -5.94 -7.26
C GLU A 82 -21.79 -5.57 -7.48
N SER A 83 -22.03 -4.33 -7.91
CA SER A 83 -23.34 -3.91 -8.39
C SER A 83 -23.58 -4.67 -9.69
N GLN A 84 -24.26 -5.80 -9.61
CA GLN A 84 -24.87 -6.45 -10.75
C GLN A 84 -25.89 -5.47 -11.35
N GLN A 85 -25.69 -5.13 -12.63
CA GLN A 85 -26.69 -4.54 -13.51
C GLN A 85 -26.86 -5.48 -14.69
#